data_AF-A8NA71-F1
#
_entry.id   AF-A8NA71-F1
#
_cell.length_a   1.000
_cell.length_b   1.000
_cell.length_c   1.000
_cell.angle_alpha   90.00
_cell.angle_beta   90.00
_cell.angle_gamma   90.00
#
_symmetry.space_group_name_H-M   'P 1'
#
loop_
_entity.id
_entity.type
_entity.pdbx_description
1 polymer ?
#
loop_
_entity_poly.entity_id
_entity_poly.type
_entity_poly.pdbx_seq_one_letter_code
_entity_poly.pdbx_strand_id
1 'polypeptide(L)'
;MATVRNRAIVQFEGLDTGVGRWSCSKDISASNCAHINSARQLLQHTQASDQSGGVRLQYDPSRIGTPRRTVPVSYLARPPPIWACLTDEEQSINRFHSPEREQDCPKPIPLPSMSACTCNRGSTADANPFMELIERECTVYGLSHAWKGTVMVQKCGLCQRRMIGPDCRELGLFNYNNSIIVAESLLDDFTSMFIGSETPFVAYAAAASRRYETHSSPIPFLSEKLFREIWFGYVVLVDLNLRIDGMCPKCGPVPETTIWDGVTVAFSQRYLQASLEPPTVSSATSATRANVKYIHGQQCIEDKNLRRQLRQILHGPSLFATTSFTESTVTDDTSESESDGADTDTAPAPPVVGKQRTKAKEEELRRLRAIPRVLEGLQKINHGLAATFNRWFGISAISACQEPPSVYTRLFKQIVAEESVLQMMNRPALHDVAKFLSATTTSDAAPDPTHLISVPVFYDVAQYELDQFGGLQPTTRELFHWAYTRGYQVVQTLLEKNGVPRKIGRRLGVITRCLNFVTGLGILISKGTKRAMLLGAKAKKEAFVRSSIPSIVSSV
;
A
#
# COMPACT_ATOMS: atom_id res chain seq x y z
N MET A 1 10.93 9.89 15.99
CA MET A 1 9.78 10.79 15.73
C MET A 1 9.41 11.54 17.00
N ALA A 2 8.96 12.80 16.92
CA ALA A 2 8.45 13.51 18.09
C ALA A 2 7.10 12.93 18.55
N THR A 3 7.03 12.43 19.78
CA THR A 3 5.82 11.81 20.36
C THR A 3 4.71 12.85 20.57
N VAL A 4 3.45 12.38 20.60
CA VAL A 4 2.26 13.27 20.71
C VAL A 4 2.31 14.15 21.97
N ARG A 5 2.90 13.65 23.07
CA ARG A 5 3.09 14.37 24.34
C ARG A 5 3.83 15.70 24.20
N ASN A 6 4.67 15.88 23.18
CA ASN A 6 5.49 17.08 23.03
C ASN A 6 4.78 18.22 22.27
N ARG A 7 3.57 18.01 21.74
CA ARG A 7 2.79 19.03 21.03
C ARG A 7 1.92 19.84 21.97
N ALA A 8 1.72 21.13 21.68
CA ALA A 8 0.68 21.94 22.31
C ALA A 8 -0.54 21.98 21.39
N ILE A 9 -1.67 21.47 21.89
CA ILE A 9 -3.00 21.74 21.32
C ILE A 9 -3.55 22.99 22.00
N VAL A 10 -4.05 23.93 21.20
CA VAL A 10 -4.80 25.12 21.65
C VAL A 10 -6.24 24.97 21.16
N GLN A 11 -7.19 25.32 22.02
CA GLN A 11 -8.63 25.30 21.73
C GLN A 11 -9.19 26.72 21.91
N PHE A 12 -10.14 27.08 21.05
CA PHE A 12 -10.82 28.37 21.05
C PHE A 12 -12.33 28.15 21.00
N GLU A 13 -13.06 28.88 21.85
CA GLU A 13 -14.52 28.87 21.96
C GLU A 13 -15.00 30.33 22.00
N GLY A 14 -15.50 30.84 20.88
CA GLY A 14 -15.85 32.25 20.74
C GLY A 14 -16.29 32.63 19.34
N LEU A 15 -16.31 33.95 19.07
CA LEU A 15 -16.55 34.52 17.75
C LEU A 15 -15.26 34.48 16.92
N ASP A 16 -15.37 34.35 15.60
CA ASP A 16 -14.21 34.26 14.69
C ASP A 16 -13.25 35.46 14.78
N THR A 17 -13.71 36.59 15.36
CA THR A 17 -12.91 37.77 15.75
C THR A 17 -11.83 37.48 16.80
N GLY A 18 -11.71 36.24 17.28
CA GLY A 18 -10.81 35.83 18.35
C GLY A 18 -11.30 36.20 19.76
N VAL A 19 -12.47 36.84 19.84
CA VAL A 19 -13.13 37.21 21.10
C VAL A 19 -13.84 35.98 21.66
N GLY A 20 -13.30 35.42 22.74
CA GLY A 20 -13.81 34.22 23.40
C GLY A 20 -12.81 33.57 24.33
N ARG A 21 -13.11 32.35 24.76
CA ARG A 21 -12.27 31.56 25.66
C ARG A 21 -11.18 30.85 24.87
N TRP A 22 -9.94 31.01 25.33
CA TRP A 22 -8.77 30.30 24.82
C TRP A 22 -8.22 29.36 25.90
N SER A 23 -7.79 28.15 25.53
CA SER A 23 -7.15 27.20 26.45
C SER A 23 -6.00 26.46 25.77
N CYS A 24 -5.00 26.03 26.56
CA CYS A 24 -3.84 25.29 26.06
C CYS A 24 -3.63 24.00 26.84
N SER A 25 -3.50 22.88 26.12
CA SER A 25 -3.22 21.56 26.71
C SER A 25 -1.86 21.42 27.41
N LYS A 26 -0.92 22.35 27.17
CA LYS A 26 0.35 22.44 27.93
C LYS A 26 0.32 23.45 29.08
N ASP A 27 -0.68 24.32 29.10
CA ASP A 27 -0.80 25.43 30.06
C ASP A 27 -2.30 25.74 30.23
N ILE A 28 -2.94 24.93 31.06
CA ILE A 28 -4.40 24.94 31.25
C ILE A 28 -4.85 26.20 32.00
N SER A 29 -3.92 26.80 32.76
CA SER A 29 -4.07 28.01 33.56
C SER A 29 -3.94 29.32 32.78
N ALA A 30 -3.00 29.41 31.83
CA ALA A 30 -2.73 30.68 31.16
C ALA A 30 -3.67 30.93 29.97
N SER A 31 -4.43 32.02 30.06
CA SER A 31 -5.26 32.55 28.96
C SER A 31 -4.45 33.13 27.79
N ASN A 32 -3.14 33.36 27.96
CA ASN A 32 -2.26 34.12 27.06
C ASN A 32 -0.86 33.49 26.86
N CYS A 33 -0.71 32.16 26.98
CA CYS A 33 0.59 31.51 26.73
C CYS A 33 1.04 31.67 25.26
N ALA A 34 2.34 31.51 24.98
CA ALA A 34 2.90 31.71 23.64
C ALA A 34 2.14 30.94 22.53
N HIS A 35 1.72 29.71 22.80
CA HIS A 35 0.93 28.89 21.87
C HIS A 35 -0.43 29.53 21.53
N ILE A 36 -1.12 30.11 22.52
CA ILE A 36 -2.40 30.81 22.33
C ILE A 36 -2.19 32.08 21.50
N ASN A 37 -1.11 32.82 21.75
CA ASN A 37 -0.81 34.04 21.02
C ASN A 37 -0.50 33.74 19.53
N SER A 38 0.25 32.68 19.23
CA SER A 38 0.45 32.21 17.85
C SER A 38 -0.85 31.75 17.18
N ALA A 39 -1.76 31.09 17.91
CA ALA A 39 -3.05 30.66 17.38
C ALA A 39 -3.99 31.86 17.10
N ARG A 40 -3.98 32.90 17.95
CA ARG A 40 -4.72 34.16 17.71
C ARG A 40 -4.23 34.89 16.47
N GLN A 41 -2.92 35.02 16.29
CA GLN A 41 -2.32 35.64 15.10
C GLN A 41 -2.76 34.92 13.83
N LEU A 42 -2.80 33.58 13.82
CA LEU A 42 -3.27 32.80 12.69
C LEU A 42 -4.75 33.05 12.39
N LEU A 43 -5.62 33.06 13.41
CA LEU A 43 -7.06 33.32 13.25
C LEU A 43 -7.33 34.73 12.70
N GLN A 44 -6.64 35.75 13.24
CA GLN A 44 -6.73 37.14 12.79
C GLN A 44 -6.25 37.33 11.35
N HIS A 45 -5.17 36.63 10.94
CA HIS A 45 -4.72 36.63 9.55
C HIS A 45 -5.76 36.02 8.60
N THR A 46 -6.46 34.95 8.99
CA THR A 46 -7.53 34.35 8.16
C THR A 46 -8.66 35.36 7.91
N GLN A 47 -9.14 36.06 8.94
CA GLN A 47 -10.22 37.04 8.79
C GLN A 47 -9.84 38.25 7.92
N ALA A 48 -8.58 38.68 7.93
CA ALA A 48 -8.12 39.79 7.10
C ALA A 48 -8.20 39.47 5.59
N SER A 49 -8.16 38.19 5.21
CA SER A 49 -8.39 37.74 3.83
C SER A 49 -9.82 37.95 3.36
N ASP A 50 -10.81 37.54 4.16
CA ASP A 50 -12.21 37.43 3.73
C ASP A 50 -12.91 38.79 3.52
N GLN A 51 -12.39 39.87 4.12
CA GLN A 51 -12.90 41.22 3.89
C GLN A 51 -12.47 41.81 2.52
N SER A 52 -11.58 41.13 1.78
CA SER A 52 -11.15 41.50 0.42
C SER A 52 -12.08 40.87 -0.62
N GLY A 53 -13.23 41.51 -0.85
CA GLY A 53 -14.38 40.89 -1.52
C GLY A 53 -14.14 40.27 -2.92
N GLY A 54 -14.63 39.04 -3.08
CA GLY A 54 -15.14 38.51 -4.36
C GLY A 54 -14.13 38.02 -5.41
N VAL A 55 -12.84 38.36 -5.32
CA VAL A 55 -11.85 37.85 -6.27
C VAL A 55 -11.52 36.39 -5.94
N ARG A 56 -11.96 35.46 -6.79
CA ARG A 56 -11.67 34.03 -6.70
C ARG A 56 -10.16 33.80 -6.84
N LEU A 57 -9.46 33.78 -5.70
CA LEU A 57 -8.01 33.55 -5.64
C LEU A 57 -7.65 32.25 -6.38
N GLN A 58 -6.86 32.39 -7.44
CA GLN A 58 -6.15 31.29 -8.05
C GLN A 58 -5.28 30.65 -6.96
N TYR A 59 -5.42 29.34 -6.74
CA TYR A 59 -4.78 28.66 -5.61
C TYR A 59 -3.26 28.76 -5.75
N ASP A 60 -2.66 29.61 -4.92
CA ASP A 60 -1.22 29.87 -4.87
C ASP A 60 -0.57 28.99 -3.78
N PRO A 61 0.01 27.83 -4.12
CA PRO A 61 0.65 26.94 -3.15
C PRO A 61 1.93 27.54 -2.54
N SER A 62 2.31 28.79 -2.85
CA SER A 62 3.40 29.47 -2.15
C SER A 62 3.09 29.90 -0.73
N ARG A 63 1.81 30.17 -0.41
CA ARG A 63 1.41 30.86 0.82
C ARG A 63 1.17 29.93 2.00
N ILE A 64 1.01 28.62 1.77
CA ILE A 64 0.99 27.63 2.84
C ILE A 64 2.41 27.51 3.38
N GLY A 65 2.60 27.94 4.63
CA GLY A 65 3.85 27.86 5.40
C GLY A 65 4.29 26.44 5.72
N THR A 66 4.56 25.63 4.70
CA THR A 66 5.18 24.31 4.83
C THR A 66 6.53 24.42 5.54
N PRO A 67 6.91 23.46 6.40
CA PRO A 67 8.15 23.53 7.17
C PRO A 67 9.34 23.54 6.20
N ARG A 68 9.98 24.72 6.07
CA ARG A 68 11.05 25.10 5.11
C ARG A 68 11.58 23.94 4.27
N ARG A 69 10.85 23.52 3.23
CA ARG A 69 11.40 22.62 2.22
C ARG A 69 12.55 23.36 1.53
N THR A 70 13.75 22.78 1.58
CA THR A 70 14.87 23.16 0.73
C THR A 70 14.44 22.96 -0.71
N VAL A 71 14.10 24.05 -1.38
CA VAL A 71 13.94 24.08 -2.84
C VAL A 71 15.30 23.72 -3.45
N PRO A 72 15.37 22.79 -4.40
CA PRO A 72 16.61 22.44 -5.08
C PRO A 72 17.32 23.65 -5.71
N VAL A 73 18.60 23.47 -6.04
CA VAL A 73 19.33 24.44 -6.88
C VAL A 73 19.03 24.18 -8.35
N SER A 74 18.87 22.91 -8.76
CA SER A 74 18.29 22.56 -10.05
C SER A 74 16.87 23.08 -10.22
N TYR A 75 16.56 23.52 -11.44
CA TYR A 75 15.27 24.10 -11.84
C TYR A 75 14.90 23.83 -13.31
N LEU A 76 15.84 23.34 -14.13
CA LEU A 76 15.56 22.98 -15.52
C LEU A 76 14.84 21.62 -15.58
N ALA A 77 13.83 21.56 -16.46
CA ALA A 77 13.11 20.34 -16.77
C ALA A 77 14.06 19.22 -17.23
N ARG A 78 13.76 18.00 -16.77
CA ARG A 78 14.53 16.77 -16.99
C ARG A 78 13.73 15.81 -17.87
N PRO A 79 14.39 15.08 -18.80
CA PRO A 79 13.70 14.04 -19.54
C PRO A 79 13.24 12.91 -18.61
N PRO A 80 12.14 12.20 -18.92
CA PRO A 80 11.81 10.97 -18.22
C PRO A 80 12.88 9.89 -18.49
N PRO A 81 12.98 8.83 -17.66
CA PRO A 81 13.92 7.72 -17.88
C PRO A 81 13.80 7.09 -19.27
N ILE A 82 14.86 6.47 -19.81
CA ILE A 82 14.84 5.88 -21.17
C ILE A 82 13.68 4.89 -21.36
N TRP A 83 13.46 4.01 -20.37
CA TRP A 83 12.39 3.01 -20.38
C TRP A 83 10.97 3.61 -20.25
N ALA A 84 10.85 4.89 -19.92
CA ALA A 84 9.59 5.61 -19.77
C ALA A 84 9.22 6.45 -21.02
N CYS A 85 10.11 6.58 -22.00
CA CYS A 85 9.83 7.23 -23.28
C CYS A 85 8.90 6.40 -24.17
N LEU A 86 8.15 7.10 -25.02
CA LEU A 86 7.14 6.55 -25.92
C LEU A 86 7.55 6.65 -27.40
N THR A 87 8.50 7.52 -27.75
CA THR A 87 9.03 7.69 -29.12
C THR A 87 10.55 7.60 -29.15
N ASP A 88 11.12 7.33 -30.33
CA ASP A 88 12.58 7.35 -30.55
C ASP A 88 13.12 8.79 -30.50
N GLU A 89 12.28 9.78 -30.83
CA GLU A 89 12.59 11.20 -30.71
C GLU A 89 12.80 11.59 -29.24
N GLU A 90 11.90 11.20 -28.32
CA GLU A 90 12.03 11.39 -26.87
C GLU A 90 13.25 10.66 -26.28
N GLN A 91 13.63 9.51 -26.85
CA GLN A 91 14.87 8.80 -26.48
C GLN A 91 16.12 9.54 -26.98
N SER A 92 16.04 10.19 -28.16
CA SER A 92 17.12 10.94 -28.80
C SER A 92 17.38 12.34 -28.25
N ILE A 93 16.43 12.91 -27.47
CA ILE A 93 16.67 14.16 -26.71
C ILE A 93 17.94 13.96 -25.88
N ASN A 94 18.96 14.81 -26.11
CA ASN A 94 20.32 14.64 -25.58
C ASN A 94 20.36 14.24 -24.10
N ARG A 95 20.52 12.94 -23.85
CA ARG A 95 20.74 12.38 -22.52
C ARG A 95 22.21 12.47 -22.19
N PHE A 96 22.53 13.36 -21.26
CA PHE A 96 23.92 13.54 -20.80
C PHE A 96 24.43 12.36 -19.95
N HIS A 97 23.54 11.44 -19.57
CA HIS A 97 23.86 10.17 -18.93
C HIS A 97 24.51 9.17 -19.93
N SER A 98 25.84 9.28 -20.11
CA SER A 98 26.63 8.05 -20.17
C SER A 98 27.03 7.70 -18.72
N PRO A 99 26.82 6.46 -18.24
CA PRO A 99 27.32 6.02 -16.93
C PRO A 99 28.84 6.18 -16.78
N GLU A 100 29.57 6.17 -17.88
CA GLU A 100 31.03 6.36 -17.92
C GLU A 100 31.43 7.79 -17.48
N ARG A 101 30.57 8.78 -17.75
CA ARG A 101 30.80 10.20 -17.42
C ARG A 101 30.66 10.55 -15.94
N GLU A 102 30.30 9.60 -15.07
CA GLU A 102 30.37 9.83 -13.61
C GLU A 102 31.82 10.20 -13.20
N GLN A 103 32.85 9.74 -13.93
CA GLN A 103 34.26 10.10 -13.70
C GLN A 103 34.69 11.42 -14.38
N ASP A 104 34.09 11.76 -15.53
CA ASP A 104 34.38 12.96 -16.33
C ASP A 104 33.81 14.27 -15.76
N CYS A 105 33.18 14.21 -14.58
CA CYS A 105 32.56 15.38 -13.95
C CYS A 105 33.59 16.51 -13.75
N PRO A 106 33.37 17.72 -14.31
CA PRO A 106 34.34 18.81 -14.28
C PRO A 106 34.61 19.30 -12.86
N LYS A 107 35.87 19.65 -12.59
CA LYS A 107 36.37 20.04 -11.25
C LYS A 107 37.08 21.40 -11.35
N PRO A 108 36.50 22.49 -10.81
CA PRO A 108 35.15 22.58 -10.27
C PRO A 108 34.06 22.49 -11.35
N ILE A 109 32.85 22.09 -10.94
CA ILE A 109 31.64 22.19 -11.78
C ILE A 109 31.38 23.69 -12.03
N PRO A 110 31.38 24.16 -13.28
CA PRO A 110 31.28 25.59 -13.59
C PRO A 110 29.87 26.13 -13.30
N LEU A 111 29.77 27.46 -13.10
CA LEU A 111 28.51 28.16 -12.94
C LEU A 111 28.09 28.81 -14.28
N PRO A 112 27.04 28.33 -14.97
CA PRO A 112 26.51 29.02 -16.14
C PRO A 112 26.02 30.44 -15.80
N SER A 113 26.22 31.39 -16.70
CA SER A 113 25.74 32.78 -16.56
C SER A 113 24.22 32.90 -16.41
N MET A 114 23.46 31.92 -16.88
CA MET A 114 22.00 31.86 -16.76
C MET A 114 21.50 31.21 -15.44
N SER A 115 22.40 30.87 -14.51
CA SER A 115 22.02 30.27 -13.22
C SER A 115 21.32 31.28 -12.32
N ALA A 116 20.23 30.91 -11.67
CA ALA A 116 19.41 31.83 -10.88
C ALA A 116 19.15 31.36 -9.44
N CYS A 117 19.00 32.31 -8.51
CA CYS A 117 18.61 31.98 -7.14
C CYS A 117 17.10 31.76 -7.00
N THR A 118 16.71 30.58 -6.49
CA THR A 118 15.33 30.23 -6.13
C THR A 118 14.81 30.94 -4.83
N CYS A 119 15.32 32.14 -4.52
CA CYS A 119 15.03 32.85 -3.27
C CYS A 119 13.74 33.67 -3.26
N ASN A 120 13.25 34.07 -4.44
CA ASN A 120 12.04 34.87 -4.59
C ASN A 120 11.16 34.26 -5.70
N ARG A 121 9.84 34.17 -5.50
CA ARG A 121 8.92 33.42 -6.38
C ARG A 121 8.34 34.24 -7.54
N GLY A 122 8.93 35.39 -7.87
CA GLY A 122 8.47 36.27 -8.96
C GLY A 122 9.55 37.17 -9.55
N SER A 123 10.82 36.94 -9.20
CA SER A 123 11.99 37.61 -9.78
C SER A 123 13.19 36.73 -9.49
N THR A 124 13.86 36.27 -10.54
CA THR A 124 15.11 35.51 -10.41
C THR A 124 16.24 36.47 -10.03
N ALA A 125 17.08 36.04 -9.08
CA ALA A 125 18.37 36.68 -8.87
C ALA A 125 19.39 35.92 -9.70
N ASP A 126 19.59 36.36 -10.94
CA ASP A 126 20.49 35.73 -11.90
C ASP A 126 21.96 35.90 -11.46
N ALA A 127 22.83 35.00 -11.91
CA ALA A 127 24.26 35.06 -11.63
C ALA A 127 24.87 36.31 -12.29
N ASN A 128 25.44 37.20 -11.47
CA ASN A 128 26.07 38.41 -11.95
C ASN A 128 27.49 38.08 -12.45
N PRO A 129 27.83 38.27 -13.74
CA PRO A 129 29.15 37.89 -14.28
C PRO A 129 30.31 38.73 -13.71
N PHE A 130 30.03 39.84 -13.02
CA PHE A 130 31.03 40.70 -12.38
C PHE A 130 31.21 40.41 -10.87
N MET A 131 30.45 39.47 -10.30
CA MET A 131 30.55 39.09 -8.89
C MET A 131 31.42 37.84 -8.73
N GLU A 132 32.28 37.85 -7.70
CA GLU A 132 33.21 36.77 -7.36
C GLU A 132 32.53 35.39 -7.34
N LEU A 133 33.14 34.43 -8.03
CA LEU A 133 32.79 33.01 -7.95
C LEU A 133 33.61 32.35 -6.85
N ILE A 134 32.92 31.67 -5.95
CA ILE A 134 33.50 30.94 -4.82
C ILE A 134 33.46 29.46 -5.17
N GLU A 135 34.62 28.79 -5.15
CA GLU A 135 34.66 27.33 -5.21
C GLU A 135 34.19 26.73 -3.87
N ARG A 136 33.32 25.72 -3.93
CA ARG A 136 32.72 25.08 -2.76
C ARG A 136 32.79 23.57 -2.87
N GLU A 137 33.21 22.90 -1.81
CA GLU A 137 33.13 21.43 -1.74
C GLU A 137 31.69 20.92 -1.81
N CYS A 138 31.50 19.86 -2.57
CA CYS A 138 30.27 19.11 -2.64
C CYS A 138 30.54 17.60 -2.54
N THR A 139 29.48 16.83 -2.30
CA THR A 139 29.49 15.37 -2.40
C THR A 139 28.55 14.97 -3.53
N VAL A 140 29.07 14.21 -4.50
CA VAL A 140 28.32 13.68 -5.63
C VAL A 140 27.99 12.22 -5.36
N TYR A 141 26.71 11.85 -5.48
CA TYR A 141 26.20 10.50 -5.28
C TYR A 141 25.84 9.84 -6.61
N GLY A 142 26.63 8.86 -7.05
CA GLY A 142 26.37 8.02 -8.22
C GLY A 142 25.65 6.72 -7.87
N LEU A 143 25.47 5.83 -8.85
CA LEU A 143 24.63 4.63 -8.70
C LEU A 143 25.15 3.63 -7.63
N SER A 144 26.48 3.47 -7.54
CA SER A 144 27.14 2.50 -6.65
C SER A 144 28.15 3.10 -5.67
N HIS A 145 28.49 4.38 -5.79
CA HIS A 145 29.47 5.05 -4.94
C HIS A 145 29.22 6.57 -4.88
N ALA A 146 29.82 7.24 -3.89
CA ALA A 146 29.81 8.69 -3.78
C ALA A 146 31.22 9.24 -3.55
N TRP A 147 31.50 10.43 -4.12
CA TRP A 147 32.82 11.05 -4.13
C TRP A 147 32.76 12.54 -3.77
N LYS A 148 33.92 13.10 -3.42
CA LYS A 148 34.10 14.55 -3.25
C LYS A 148 34.32 15.22 -4.60
N GLY A 149 33.64 16.35 -4.79
CA GLY A 149 33.85 17.25 -5.91
C GLY A 149 33.82 18.69 -5.43
N THR A 150 33.97 19.62 -6.37
CA THR A 150 33.82 21.05 -6.10
C THR A 150 32.89 21.69 -7.12
N VAL A 151 32.23 22.78 -6.73
CA VAL A 151 31.25 23.49 -7.55
C VAL A 151 31.43 25.00 -7.40
N MET A 152 31.39 25.72 -8.51
CA MET A 152 31.42 27.18 -8.54
C MET A 152 30.07 27.73 -8.12
N VAL A 153 30.06 28.62 -7.12
CA VAL A 153 28.85 29.21 -6.56
C VAL A 153 29.03 30.71 -6.31
N GLN A 154 27.93 31.45 -6.28
CA GLN A 154 27.93 32.90 -6.07
C GLN A 154 26.93 33.30 -4.97
N LYS A 155 27.26 34.30 -4.14
CA LYS A 155 26.30 34.82 -3.14
C LYS A 155 25.15 35.54 -3.86
N CYS A 156 23.91 35.14 -3.57
CA CYS A 156 22.74 35.76 -4.19
C CYS A 156 22.60 37.24 -3.79
N GLY A 157 22.73 38.14 -4.76
CA GLY A 157 22.69 39.60 -4.55
C GLY A 157 21.42 40.09 -3.85
N LEU A 158 20.26 39.53 -4.16
CA LEU A 158 18.97 39.96 -3.60
C LEU A 158 18.75 39.50 -2.15
N CYS A 159 19.06 38.24 -1.82
CA CYS A 159 18.70 37.66 -0.52
C CYS A 159 19.87 37.50 0.46
N GLN A 160 21.12 37.55 -0.02
CA GLN A 160 22.39 37.39 0.71
C GLN A 160 22.54 36.11 1.58
N ARG A 161 21.50 35.26 1.63
CA ARG A 161 21.40 34.05 2.49
C ARG A 161 21.56 32.74 1.72
N ARG A 162 21.47 32.76 0.39
CA ARG A 162 21.61 31.59 -0.47
C ARG A 162 22.78 31.77 -1.43
N MET A 163 23.36 30.63 -1.82
CA MET A 163 24.30 30.54 -2.91
C MET A 163 23.56 30.16 -4.20
N ILE A 164 23.76 30.93 -5.26
CA ILE A 164 23.47 30.51 -6.63
C ILE A 164 24.48 29.42 -6.99
N GLY A 165 24.03 28.37 -7.66
CA GLY A 165 24.86 27.29 -8.16
C GLY A 165 24.32 26.74 -9.49
N PRO A 166 25.08 25.88 -10.18
CA PRO A 166 24.66 25.31 -11.45
C PRO A 166 23.51 24.32 -11.28
N ASP A 167 22.64 24.28 -12.29
CA ASP A 167 21.53 23.31 -12.38
C ASP A 167 22.01 21.88 -12.70
N CYS A 168 23.12 21.76 -13.43
CA CYS A 168 23.83 20.53 -13.79
C CYS A 168 23.13 19.52 -14.72
N ARG A 169 21.97 19.83 -15.34
CA ARG A 169 21.32 18.93 -16.33
C ARG A 169 22.24 18.48 -17.47
N GLU A 170 23.06 19.39 -18.00
CA GLU A 170 24.01 19.09 -19.09
C GLU A 170 25.16 18.13 -18.68
N LEU A 171 25.20 17.72 -17.41
CA LEU A 171 26.11 16.70 -16.86
C LEU A 171 25.37 15.43 -16.42
N GLY A 172 24.03 15.37 -16.56
CA GLY A 172 23.21 14.29 -16.02
C GLY A 172 23.15 14.26 -14.48
N LEU A 173 23.31 15.43 -13.83
CA LEU A 173 23.36 15.57 -12.37
C LEU A 173 22.25 16.52 -11.87
N PHE A 174 21.69 16.18 -10.71
CA PHE A 174 20.72 16.98 -9.97
C PHE A 174 21.38 17.63 -8.74
N ASN A 175 21.44 18.95 -8.72
CA ASN A 175 22.02 19.74 -7.63
C ASN A 175 20.95 20.13 -6.60
N TYR A 176 21.02 19.50 -5.42
CA TYR A 176 20.04 19.72 -4.37
C TYR A 176 20.31 20.99 -3.55
N ASN A 177 21.56 21.28 -3.18
CA ASN A 177 21.89 22.39 -2.27
C ASN A 177 23.35 22.91 -2.34
N ASN A 178 24.03 22.74 -3.49
CA ASN A 178 25.45 23.06 -3.69
C ASN A 178 26.45 22.33 -2.78
N SER A 179 25.98 21.37 -1.97
CA SER A 179 26.79 20.57 -1.05
C SER A 179 26.51 19.07 -1.26
N ILE A 180 25.32 18.76 -1.75
CA ILE A 180 24.85 17.45 -2.20
C ILE A 180 24.39 17.59 -3.66
N ILE A 181 25.01 16.79 -4.52
CA ILE A 181 24.65 16.61 -5.92
C ILE A 181 24.42 15.11 -6.12
N VAL A 182 23.44 14.73 -6.93
CA VAL A 182 23.04 13.33 -7.12
C VAL A 182 22.94 13.05 -8.61
N ALA A 183 23.52 11.96 -9.09
CA ALA A 183 23.42 11.56 -10.48
C ALA A 183 21.98 11.17 -10.82
N GLU A 184 21.50 11.56 -12.00
CA GLU A 184 20.15 11.22 -12.45
C GLU A 184 20.01 9.70 -12.66
N SER A 185 21.11 8.99 -12.96
CA SER A 185 21.20 7.52 -12.97
C SER A 185 20.68 6.87 -11.67
N LEU A 186 21.05 7.42 -10.51
CA LEU A 186 20.64 6.94 -9.19
C LEU A 186 19.18 7.27 -8.86
N LEU A 187 18.66 8.37 -9.41
CA LEU A 187 17.28 8.80 -9.21
C LEU A 187 16.32 8.04 -10.15
N ASP A 188 16.77 7.68 -11.35
CA ASP A 188 16.07 6.84 -12.31
C ASP A 188 16.03 5.36 -11.89
N ASP A 189 17.10 4.83 -11.29
CA ASP A 189 17.13 3.49 -10.68
C ASP A 189 16.03 3.35 -9.61
N PHE A 190 15.95 4.30 -8.67
CA PHE A 190 14.84 4.31 -7.71
C PHE A 190 13.48 4.48 -8.38
N THR A 191 13.35 5.38 -9.37
CA THR A 191 12.08 5.60 -10.09
C THR A 191 11.60 4.31 -10.78
N SER A 192 12.53 3.55 -11.38
CA SER A 192 12.27 2.24 -11.98
C SER A 192 11.86 1.21 -10.95
N MET A 193 12.55 1.12 -9.80
CA MET A 193 12.18 0.18 -8.72
C MET A 193 10.84 0.55 -8.07
N PHE A 194 10.57 1.83 -7.86
CA PHE A 194 9.33 2.34 -7.29
C PHE A 194 8.12 1.99 -8.17
N ILE A 195 8.23 2.16 -9.49
CA ILE A 195 7.13 1.88 -10.43
C ILE A 195 7.02 0.38 -10.78
N GLY A 196 8.15 -0.29 -11.01
CA GLY A 196 8.17 -1.70 -11.46
C GLY A 196 8.02 -2.74 -10.35
N SER A 197 8.17 -2.36 -9.08
CA SER A 197 8.13 -3.29 -7.94
C SER A 197 7.55 -2.72 -6.64
N GLU A 198 6.91 -1.55 -6.70
CA GLU A 198 6.34 -0.83 -5.54
C GLU A 198 7.38 -0.56 -4.42
N THR A 199 8.69 -0.55 -4.75
CA THR A 199 9.77 -0.50 -3.75
C THR A 199 9.70 0.80 -2.93
N PRO A 200 9.53 0.74 -1.60
CA PRO A 200 9.50 1.92 -0.74
C PRO A 200 10.91 2.47 -0.48
N PHE A 201 11.00 3.80 -0.27
CA PHE A 201 12.26 4.51 0.05
C PHE A 201 13.13 3.83 1.11
N VAL A 202 12.54 3.24 2.16
CA VAL A 202 13.26 2.52 3.22
C VAL A 202 13.98 1.28 2.67
N ALA A 203 13.31 0.50 1.82
CA ALA A 203 13.90 -0.71 1.22
C ALA A 203 14.96 -0.33 0.17
N TYR A 204 14.70 0.69 -0.64
CA TYR A 204 15.67 1.19 -1.61
C TYR A 204 16.93 1.73 -0.93
N ALA A 205 16.81 2.62 0.07
CA ALA A 205 17.96 3.16 0.78
C ALA A 205 18.78 2.05 1.46
N ALA A 206 18.12 1.05 2.06
CA ALA A 206 18.81 -0.12 2.63
C ALA A 206 19.46 -1.03 1.58
N ALA A 207 19.00 -1.03 0.32
CA ALA A 207 19.68 -1.71 -0.79
C ALA A 207 20.88 -0.88 -1.30
N ALA A 208 20.71 0.43 -1.44
CA ALA A 208 21.74 1.36 -1.91
C ALA A 208 22.91 1.50 -0.91
N SER A 209 22.67 1.51 0.41
CA SER A 209 23.75 1.44 1.42
C SER A 209 24.59 0.18 1.25
N ARG A 210 23.96 -1.00 1.17
CA ARG A 210 24.67 -2.28 0.95
C ARG A 210 25.38 -2.34 -0.41
N ARG A 211 24.83 -1.70 -1.45
CA ARG A 211 25.49 -1.52 -2.74
C ARG A 211 26.76 -0.68 -2.58
N TYR A 212 26.70 0.44 -1.87
CA TYR A 212 27.84 1.32 -1.57
C TYR A 212 28.92 0.61 -0.72
N GLU A 213 28.52 -0.16 0.29
CA GLU A 213 29.39 -1.00 1.11
C GLU A 213 30.10 -2.06 0.24
N THR A 214 29.37 -2.76 -0.62
CA THR A 214 29.93 -3.78 -1.54
C THR A 214 30.95 -3.20 -2.52
N HIS A 215 30.76 -1.96 -2.97
CA HIS A 215 31.69 -1.26 -3.86
C HIS A 215 32.77 -0.45 -3.10
N SER A 216 32.88 -0.59 -1.77
CA SER A 216 33.84 0.13 -0.93
C SER A 216 33.79 1.66 -1.12
N SER A 217 32.59 2.22 -1.27
CA SER A 217 32.37 3.67 -1.43
C SER A 217 32.99 4.44 -0.25
N PRO A 218 33.87 5.44 -0.50
CA PRO A 218 34.54 6.19 0.57
C PRO A 218 33.58 7.11 1.35
N ILE A 219 32.34 7.24 0.88
CA ILE A 219 31.26 8.00 1.51
C ILE A 219 30.02 7.09 1.56
N PRO A 220 29.36 6.94 2.72
CA PRO A 220 28.16 6.11 2.85
C PRO A 220 26.96 6.71 2.10
N PHE A 221 25.96 5.89 1.81
CA PHE A 221 24.75 6.32 1.11
C PHE A 221 23.90 7.33 1.93
N LEU A 222 23.06 8.09 1.24
CA LEU A 222 22.14 9.05 1.82
C LEU A 222 21.15 8.40 2.81
N SER A 223 20.88 9.07 3.93
CA SER A 223 19.77 8.66 4.82
C SER A 223 18.43 8.67 4.08
N GLU A 224 17.55 7.71 4.39
CA GLU A 224 16.22 7.54 3.78
C GLU A 224 15.43 8.84 3.67
N LYS A 225 15.42 9.64 4.74
CA LYS A 225 14.73 10.93 4.79
C LYS A 225 15.25 11.89 3.74
N LEU A 226 16.57 12.00 3.61
CA LEU A 226 17.25 12.94 2.75
C LEU A 226 17.16 12.50 1.28
N PHE A 227 17.36 11.21 1.00
CA PHE A 227 17.15 10.66 -0.35
C PHE A 227 15.72 10.90 -0.84
N ARG A 228 14.71 10.65 0.01
CA ARG A 228 13.30 10.95 -0.29
C ARG A 228 13.05 12.45 -0.53
N GLU A 229 13.67 13.34 0.25
CA GLU A 229 13.55 14.80 0.08
C GLU A 229 14.24 15.30 -1.21
N ILE A 230 15.32 14.63 -1.65
CA ILE A 230 16.00 14.87 -2.93
C ILE A 230 15.14 14.38 -4.10
N TRP A 231 14.65 13.13 -4.07
CA TRP A 231 13.85 12.56 -5.15
C TRP A 231 12.52 13.31 -5.36
N PHE A 232 11.84 13.74 -4.29
CA PHE A 232 10.68 14.63 -4.43
C PHE A 232 11.02 16.02 -4.96
N GLY A 233 12.28 16.45 -4.93
CA GLY A 233 12.76 17.63 -5.64
C GLY A 233 13.03 17.35 -7.12
N TYR A 234 13.56 16.17 -7.44
CA TYR A 234 13.87 15.73 -8.81
C TYR A 234 12.63 15.44 -9.63
N VAL A 235 11.70 14.62 -9.12
CA VAL A 235 10.50 14.17 -9.86
C VAL A 235 9.53 15.29 -10.21
N VAL A 236 9.66 16.46 -9.56
CA VAL A 236 8.92 17.70 -9.89
C VAL A 236 9.52 18.42 -11.11
N LEU A 237 10.78 18.14 -11.45
CA LEU A 237 11.43 18.61 -12.69
C LEU A 237 11.37 17.57 -13.82
N VAL A 238 11.09 16.30 -13.54
CA VAL A 238 10.92 15.26 -14.57
C VAL A 238 9.66 15.54 -15.37
N ASP A 239 9.85 16.00 -16.61
CA ASP A 239 8.73 16.41 -17.45
C ASP A 239 8.13 15.21 -18.19
N LEU A 240 7.19 14.56 -17.52
CA LEU A 240 6.35 13.48 -18.05
C LEU A 240 5.45 13.95 -19.22
N ASN A 241 5.40 15.26 -19.50
CA ASN A 241 4.65 15.86 -20.60
C ASN A 241 5.55 16.28 -21.78
N LEU A 242 6.84 15.89 -21.81
CA LEU A 242 7.77 16.04 -22.95
C LEU A 242 7.33 15.36 -24.26
N ARG A 243 6.12 14.80 -24.28
CA ARG A 243 5.47 14.27 -25.49
C ARG A 243 5.27 15.38 -26.48
N ILE A 244 5.72 15.15 -27.71
CA ILE A 244 5.43 16.01 -28.85
C ILE A 244 3.90 16.14 -28.98
N ASP A 245 3.43 17.38 -29.14
CA ASP A 245 2.02 17.79 -29.12
C ASP A 245 1.20 17.36 -27.89
N GLY A 246 1.84 16.95 -26.79
CA GLY A 246 1.16 16.52 -25.56
C GLY A 246 0.33 15.24 -25.71
N MET A 247 0.59 14.41 -26.72
CA MET A 247 -0.19 13.19 -27.02
C MET A 247 0.62 11.90 -26.84
N CYS A 248 -0.02 10.87 -26.28
CA CYS A 248 0.50 9.50 -26.32
C CYS A 248 -0.14 8.76 -27.51
N PRO A 249 0.65 8.07 -28.37
CA PRO A 249 0.13 7.39 -29.56
C PRO A 249 -0.84 6.22 -29.24
N LYS A 250 -0.89 5.76 -27.99
CA LYS A 250 -1.84 4.72 -27.52
C LYS A 250 -3.06 5.27 -26.77
N CYS A 251 -2.95 6.46 -26.17
CA CYS A 251 -3.93 6.96 -25.19
C CYS A 251 -4.60 8.28 -25.61
N GLY A 252 -4.09 8.98 -26.61
CA GLY A 252 -4.49 10.35 -26.93
C GLY A 252 -3.80 11.39 -26.03
N PRO A 253 -4.39 12.59 -25.85
CA PRO A 253 -3.76 13.67 -25.09
C PRO A 253 -3.48 13.32 -23.63
N VAL A 254 -2.45 13.95 -23.05
CA VAL A 254 -2.23 13.98 -21.61
C VAL A 254 -3.50 14.50 -20.91
N PRO A 255 -4.07 13.78 -19.95
CA PRO A 255 -5.21 14.28 -19.19
C PRO A 255 -4.76 15.38 -18.22
N GLU A 256 -5.58 16.42 -18.07
CA GLU A 256 -5.38 17.56 -17.14
C GLU A 256 -5.06 17.12 -15.70
N THR A 257 -5.50 15.92 -15.31
CA THR A 257 -5.10 15.26 -14.07
C THR A 257 -4.73 13.80 -14.35
N THR A 258 -3.49 13.42 -14.05
CA THR A 258 -3.02 12.03 -14.07
C THR A 258 -3.00 11.49 -12.64
N ILE A 259 -3.85 10.52 -12.32
CA ILE A 259 -3.87 9.83 -11.03
C ILE A 259 -2.93 8.63 -11.09
N TRP A 260 -1.92 8.62 -10.23
CA TRP A 260 -1.01 7.48 -10.04
C TRP A 260 -1.58 6.57 -8.94
N ASP A 261 -2.31 5.54 -9.35
CA ASP A 261 -2.75 4.49 -8.42
C ASP A 261 -1.53 3.65 -8.00
N GLY A 262 -1.43 3.32 -6.71
CA GLY A 262 -0.23 2.71 -6.11
C GLY A 262 0.25 3.33 -4.79
N VAL A 263 -0.23 4.51 -4.38
CA VAL A 263 0.07 5.07 -3.04
C VAL A 263 -1.20 5.55 -2.31
N THR A 264 -1.73 4.71 -1.42
CA THR A 264 -2.81 5.13 -0.49
C THR A 264 -2.22 6.01 0.63
N VAL A 265 -2.05 7.31 0.36
CA VAL A 265 -1.57 8.27 1.36
C VAL A 265 -2.68 8.60 2.35
N ALA A 266 -2.78 7.80 3.42
CA ALA A 266 -3.77 7.96 4.49
C ALA A 266 -3.48 9.19 5.38
N PHE A 267 -3.90 10.37 4.92
CA PHE A 267 -3.90 11.57 5.75
C PHE A 267 -4.94 11.45 6.88
N SER A 268 -4.55 11.79 8.11
CA SER A 268 -5.50 11.99 9.20
C SER A 268 -6.41 13.19 8.88
N GLN A 269 -7.73 13.05 9.07
CA GLN A 269 -8.75 14.02 8.66
C GLN A 269 -8.45 15.48 9.05
N ARG A 270 -7.77 15.72 10.18
CA ARG A 270 -7.27 17.04 10.63
C ARG A 270 -6.23 17.72 9.73
N TYR A 271 -5.76 17.04 8.68
CA TYR A 271 -4.83 17.55 7.67
C TYR A 271 -5.50 17.75 6.30
N LEU A 272 -6.79 17.44 6.16
CA LEU A 272 -7.58 17.90 5.02
C LEU A 272 -7.82 19.40 5.19
N GLN A 273 -7.32 20.19 4.25
CA GLN A 273 -7.71 21.59 4.10
C GLN A 273 -9.03 21.66 3.31
N ALA A 274 -9.77 22.77 3.42
CA ALA A 274 -11.01 22.95 2.67
C ALA A 274 -10.83 22.91 1.13
N SER A 275 -9.59 23.09 0.64
CA SER A 275 -9.20 22.96 -0.77
C SER A 275 -8.79 21.53 -1.20
N LEU A 276 -8.79 20.56 -0.28
CA LEU A 276 -8.48 19.15 -0.56
C LEU A 276 -9.77 18.33 -0.65
N GLU A 277 -10.45 18.46 -1.78
CA GLU A 277 -11.52 17.54 -2.15
C GLU A 277 -10.92 16.16 -2.51
N PRO A 278 -11.51 15.04 -2.05
CA PRO A 278 -11.05 13.72 -2.46
C PRO A 278 -11.33 13.49 -3.96
N PRO A 279 -10.50 12.73 -4.70
CA PRO A 279 -10.73 12.42 -6.12
C PRO A 279 -12.00 11.59 -6.38
N THR A 280 -12.75 11.25 -5.34
CA THR A 280 -14.06 10.59 -5.38
C THR A 280 -15.23 11.54 -5.12
N VAL A 281 -15.06 12.88 -5.19
CA VAL A 281 -16.20 13.80 -5.18
C VAL A 281 -17.06 13.55 -6.41
N SER A 282 -18.29 13.10 -6.19
CA SER A 282 -19.27 12.86 -7.24
C SER A 282 -19.79 14.19 -7.80
N SER A 283 -19.32 14.56 -8.98
CA SER A 283 -19.86 15.66 -9.79
C SER A 283 -21.32 15.41 -10.22
N ALA A 284 -22.02 16.45 -10.67
CA ALA A 284 -23.34 16.32 -11.28
C ALA A 284 -23.35 15.45 -12.57
N THR A 285 -22.19 15.24 -13.20
CA THR A 285 -22.00 14.36 -14.36
C THR A 285 -21.57 12.93 -13.99
N SER A 286 -21.31 12.65 -12.70
CA SER A 286 -20.85 11.34 -12.24
C SER A 286 -21.95 10.27 -12.39
N ALA A 287 -21.54 9.08 -12.83
CA ALA A 287 -22.44 7.98 -13.17
C ALA A 287 -23.15 7.40 -11.94
N THR A 288 -24.24 8.04 -11.52
CA THR A 288 -25.05 7.66 -10.36
C THR A 288 -25.73 6.31 -10.58
N ARG A 289 -25.15 5.26 -10.00
CA ARG A 289 -25.73 3.92 -10.00
C ARG A 289 -26.78 3.83 -8.89
N ALA A 290 -28.06 4.00 -9.27
CA ALA A 290 -29.17 3.77 -8.35
C ALA A 290 -29.15 2.33 -7.80
N ASN A 291 -29.57 2.17 -6.54
CA ASN A 291 -29.70 0.87 -5.85
C ASN A 291 -28.39 0.06 -5.65
N VAL A 292 -27.20 0.69 -5.65
CA VAL A 292 -25.97 0.02 -5.18
C VAL A 292 -26.12 -0.36 -3.71
N LYS A 293 -26.37 -1.65 -3.46
CA LYS A 293 -26.48 -2.21 -2.11
C LYS A 293 -25.16 -2.89 -1.75
N TYR A 294 -24.45 -2.33 -0.77
CA TYR A 294 -23.29 -3.02 -0.20
C TYR A 294 -23.73 -4.37 0.38
N ILE A 295 -23.09 -5.45 -0.08
CA ILE A 295 -23.41 -6.80 0.37
C ILE A 295 -22.56 -7.09 1.60
N HIS A 296 -23.21 -7.20 2.76
CA HIS A 296 -22.59 -7.70 3.99
C HIS A 296 -22.36 -9.21 3.90
N GLY A 297 -21.40 -9.73 4.67
CA GLY A 297 -21.07 -11.16 4.66
C GLY A 297 -20.36 -11.56 3.36
N GLN A 298 -19.26 -10.90 3.03
CA GLN A 298 -18.39 -11.29 1.90
C GLN A 298 -17.10 -12.00 2.37
N GLN A 299 -16.81 -12.00 3.67
CA GLN A 299 -15.63 -12.62 4.27
C GLN A 299 -15.72 -14.15 4.18
N CYS A 300 -14.59 -14.86 4.28
CA CYS A 300 -14.57 -16.34 4.31
C CYS A 300 -15.37 -16.86 5.52
N ILE A 301 -15.00 -16.43 6.73
CA ILE A 301 -15.80 -16.60 7.95
C ILE A 301 -16.68 -15.36 8.13
N GLU A 302 -18.01 -15.49 8.20
CA GLU A 302 -18.92 -14.35 8.38
C GLU A 302 -18.90 -13.73 9.78
N ASP A 303 -18.74 -14.55 10.84
CA ASP A 303 -18.73 -14.05 12.22
C ASP A 303 -17.47 -13.23 12.54
N LYS A 304 -17.69 -11.94 12.77
CA LYS A 304 -16.67 -10.96 13.18
C LYS A 304 -16.05 -11.27 14.55
N ASN A 305 -16.79 -11.88 15.48
CA ASN A 305 -16.27 -12.27 16.79
C ASN A 305 -15.34 -13.49 16.69
N LEU A 306 -15.68 -14.48 15.85
CA LEU A 306 -14.82 -15.61 15.54
C LEU A 306 -13.54 -15.17 14.80
N ARG A 307 -13.64 -14.34 13.75
CA ARG A 307 -12.47 -13.74 13.08
C ARG A 307 -11.55 -13.01 14.06
N ARG A 308 -12.11 -12.22 14.99
CA ARG A 308 -11.33 -11.49 16.02
C ARG A 308 -10.57 -12.44 16.95
N GLN A 309 -11.22 -13.51 17.44
CA GLN A 309 -10.58 -14.48 18.34
C GLN A 309 -9.48 -15.27 17.62
N LEU A 310 -9.71 -15.67 16.36
CA LEU A 310 -8.67 -16.29 15.53
C LEU A 310 -7.47 -15.36 15.32
N ARG A 311 -7.69 -14.08 14.98
CA ARG A 311 -6.59 -13.10 14.84
C ARG A 311 -5.80 -12.94 16.14
N GLN A 312 -6.43 -12.95 17.31
CA GLN A 312 -5.72 -12.93 18.59
C GLN A 312 -4.79 -14.14 18.76
N ILE A 313 -5.24 -15.35 18.41
CA ILE A 313 -4.37 -16.53 18.43
C ILE A 313 -3.21 -16.37 17.42
N LEU A 314 -3.48 -15.89 16.21
CA LEU A 314 -2.53 -15.83 15.08
C LEU A 314 -1.53 -14.65 15.06
N HIS A 315 -1.68 -13.63 15.92
CA HIS A 315 -0.90 -12.37 15.85
C HIS A 315 -0.09 -12.02 17.11
N GLY A 316 -0.18 -12.80 18.18
CA GLY A 316 0.73 -12.64 19.34
C GLY A 316 2.06 -13.39 19.16
N PRO A 317 2.96 -13.35 20.16
CA PRO A 317 4.18 -14.16 20.21
C PRO A 317 3.89 -15.66 19.99
N SER A 318 4.90 -16.45 19.62
CA SER A 318 4.72 -17.91 19.47
C SER A 318 4.20 -18.52 20.78
N LEU A 319 3.15 -19.33 20.70
CA LEU A 319 2.63 -20.12 21.82
C LEU A 319 3.43 -21.41 22.05
N PHE A 320 4.46 -21.63 21.22
CA PHE A 320 5.30 -22.84 21.17
C PHE A 320 6.72 -22.55 21.64
N ALA A 321 7.08 -21.28 21.86
CA ALA A 321 8.32 -20.89 22.52
C ALA A 321 8.33 -21.42 23.96
N THR A 322 9.39 -22.15 24.30
CA THR A 322 9.39 -23.14 25.39
C THR A 322 8.96 -22.58 26.75
N THR A 323 8.13 -23.35 27.45
CA THR A 323 7.81 -23.20 28.87
C THR A 323 9.00 -23.61 29.76
N SER A 324 10.15 -22.95 29.60
CA SER A 324 11.32 -23.07 30.47
C SER A 324 11.10 -22.39 31.83
N PHE A 325 10.06 -22.85 32.55
CA PHE A 325 9.74 -22.49 33.93
C PHE A 325 10.60 -23.28 34.95
N THR A 326 11.82 -23.65 34.57
CA THR A 326 12.86 -24.05 35.51
C THR A 326 13.37 -22.82 36.23
N GLU A 327 13.30 -22.81 37.56
CA GLU A 327 13.88 -21.76 38.39
C GLU A 327 15.41 -21.79 38.28
N SER A 328 15.95 -20.96 37.39
CA SER A 328 17.39 -20.74 37.26
C SER A 328 17.73 -19.28 37.56
N THR A 329 18.59 -19.15 38.56
CA THR A 329 19.33 -17.98 39.05
C THR A 329 19.67 -16.94 37.99
N VAL A 330 19.67 -15.68 38.41
CA VAL A 330 20.27 -14.56 37.67
C VAL A 330 21.74 -14.86 37.38
N THR A 331 22.07 -15.01 36.10
CA THR A 331 23.39 -14.71 35.55
C THR A 331 23.23 -13.55 34.59
N ASP A 332 24.00 -12.50 34.80
CA ASP A 332 23.94 -11.23 34.08
C ASP A 332 25.00 -11.27 32.98
N ASP A 333 24.57 -11.46 31.73
CA ASP A 333 25.44 -11.45 30.55
C ASP A 333 24.94 -10.42 29.52
N THR A 334 25.42 -9.22 29.76
CA THR A 334 25.59 -8.09 28.84
C THR A 334 25.53 -8.44 27.35
N SER A 335 24.61 -7.81 26.63
CA SER A 335 24.75 -7.57 25.18
C SER A 335 24.57 -6.07 24.93
N GLU A 336 25.58 -5.47 24.30
CA GLU A 336 25.75 -4.03 24.27
C GLU A 336 24.78 -3.38 23.26
N SER A 337 24.12 -2.30 23.67
CA SER A 337 23.39 -1.42 22.76
C SER A 337 23.96 -0.03 22.84
N GLU A 338 24.70 0.36 21.80
CA GLU A 338 25.29 1.69 21.67
C GLU A 338 24.18 2.76 21.67
N SER A 339 24.29 3.73 22.57
CA SER A 339 23.36 4.85 22.69
C SER A 339 24.16 6.14 22.76
N ASP A 340 23.93 7.04 21.79
CA ASP A 340 24.48 8.40 21.81
C ASP A 340 24.19 9.10 23.16
N GLY A 341 25.21 9.77 23.70
CA GLY A 341 25.13 10.47 24.97
C GLY A 341 24.45 11.83 24.87
N ALA A 342 23.69 12.19 25.90
CA ALA A 342 23.30 13.56 26.22
C ALA A 342 23.08 13.65 27.74
N ASP A 343 23.90 14.43 28.44
CA ASP A 343 23.85 14.53 29.90
C ASP A 343 22.50 15.03 30.42
N THR A 344 21.99 14.39 31.48
CA THR A 344 21.07 15.02 32.44
C THR A 344 21.03 14.21 33.74
N ASP A 345 21.60 14.75 34.82
CA ASP A 345 21.48 14.15 36.15
C ASP A 345 20.01 14.09 36.60
N THR A 346 19.44 12.90 36.65
CA THR A 346 18.19 12.63 37.37
C THR A 346 18.16 11.16 37.79
N ALA A 347 17.97 10.91 39.09
CA ALA A 347 18.09 9.56 39.67
C ALA A 347 17.15 8.54 39.01
N PRO A 348 17.62 7.31 38.70
CA PRO A 348 16.84 6.33 37.97
C PRO A 348 15.70 5.76 38.82
N ALA A 349 14.47 5.90 38.31
CA ALA A 349 13.30 5.23 38.89
C ALA A 349 13.35 3.71 38.63
N PRO A 350 12.86 2.86 39.57
CA PRO A 350 12.98 1.41 39.47
C PRO A 350 12.26 0.81 38.24
N PRO A 351 12.74 -0.33 37.70
CA PRO A 351 12.49 -0.73 36.32
C PRO A 351 11.04 -1.10 35.99
N VAL A 352 10.54 -0.54 34.89
CA VAL A 352 9.19 -0.77 34.34
C VAL A 352 8.98 -2.21 33.84
N VAL A 353 10.06 -2.96 33.62
CA VAL A 353 10.13 -4.32 33.03
C VAL A 353 9.11 -5.31 33.63
N GLY A 354 8.92 -5.30 34.96
CA GLY A 354 7.98 -6.20 35.63
C GLY A 354 6.53 -6.07 35.15
N LYS A 355 6.10 -4.85 34.77
CA LYS A 355 4.74 -4.58 34.26
C LYS A 355 4.53 -4.97 32.79
N GLN A 356 5.60 -5.34 32.07
CA GLN A 356 5.52 -5.83 30.70
C GLN A 356 5.43 -7.37 30.68
N ARG A 357 6.27 -8.07 31.47
CA ARG A 357 6.24 -9.54 31.59
C ARG A 357 4.87 -10.07 32.04
N THR A 358 4.22 -9.43 33.02
CA THR A 358 2.88 -9.83 33.48
C THR A 358 1.81 -9.71 32.38
N LYS A 359 1.82 -8.60 31.62
CA LYS A 359 0.90 -8.39 30.49
C LYS A 359 1.11 -9.38 29.35
N ALA A 360 2.36 -9.74 29.06
CA ALA A 360 2.66 -10.76 28.05
C ALA A 360 2.05 -12.13 28.44
N LYS A 361 2.27 -12.57 29.68
CA LYS A 361 1.71 -13.82 30.23
C LYS A 361 0.18 -13.79 30.32
N GLU A 362 -0.42 -12.63 30.61
CA GLU A 362 -1.89 -12.47 30.58
C GLU A 362 -2.46 -12.59 29.16
N GLU A 363 -1.83 -11.99 28.16
CA GLU A 363 -2.22 -12.10 26.75
C GLU A 363 -2.05 -13.54 26.21
N GLU A 364 -0.98 -14.21 26.58
CA GLU A 364 -0.72 -15.63 26.28
C GLU A 364 -1.84 -16.52 26.84
N LEU A 365 -2.13 -16.41 28.15
CA LEU A 365 -3.23 -17.13 28.80
C LEU A 365 -4.59 -16.79 28.17
N ARG A 366 -4.81 -15.54 27.73
CA ARG A 366 -6.03 -15.13 27.01
C ARG A 366 -6.16 -15.84 25.66
N ARG A 367 -5.07 -15.98 24.92
CA ARG A 367 -5.04 -16.69 23.62
C ARG A 367 -5.29 -18.18 23.81
N LEU A 368 -4.63 -18.82 24.78
CA LEU A 368 -4.86 -20.24 25.12
C LEU A 368 -6.33 -20.51 25.48
N ARG A 369 -6.95 -19.66 26.30
CA ARG A 369 -8.37 -19.74 26.67
C ARG A 369 -9.34 -19.50 25.51
N ALA A 370 -8.90 -18.90 24.40
CA ALA A 370 -9.73 -18.68 23.21
C ALA A 370 -9.80 -19.91 22.29
N ILE A 371 -8.79 -20.78 22.30
CA ILE A 371 -8.68 -21.91 21.36
C ILE A 371 -9.91 -22.83 21.36
N PRO A 372 -10.46 -23.30 22.51
CA PRO A 372 -11.64 -24.18 22.49
C PRO A 372 -12.88 -23.52 21.89
N ARG A 373 -13.10 -22.22 22.16
CA ARG A 373 -14.23 -21.45 21.61
C ARG A 373 -14.09 -21.20 20.11
N VAL A 374 -12.85 -20.99 19.66
CA VAL A 374 -12.53 -20.88 18.25
C VAL A 374 -12.77 -22.21 17.53
N LEU A 375 -12.33 -23.34 18.10
CA LEU A 375 -12.57 -24.67 17.55
C LEU A 375 -14.07 -24.99 17.45
N GLU A 376 -14.84 -24.71 18.51
CA GLU A 376 -16.30 -24.86 18.50
C GLU A 376 -16.97 -23.98 17.42
N GLY A 377 -16.50 -22.74 17.25
CA GLY A 377 -16.98 -21.82 16.21
C GLY A 377 -16.64 -22.27 14.79
N LEU A 378 -15.42 -22.76 14.56
CA LEU A 378 -14.99 -23.33 13.29
C LEU A 378 -15.77 -24.61 12.96
N GLN A 379 -15.98 -25.50 13.94
CA GLN A 379 -16.67 -26.78 13.75
C GLN A 379 -18.13 -26.59 13.30
N LYS A 380 -18.79 -25.50 13.72
CA LYS A 380 -20.12 -25.09 13.26
C LYS A 380 -20.14 -24.55 11.82
N ILE A 381 -18.99 -24.20 11.26
CA ILE A 381 -18.84 -23.69 9.88
C ILE A 381 -18.41 -24.82 8.95
N ASN A 382 -17.34 -25.55 9.29
CA ASN A 382 -16.83 -26.70 8.53
C ASN A 382 -15.89 -27.55 9.40
N HIS A 383 -16.01 -28.88 9.29
CA HIS A 383 -15.18 -29.84 10.01
C HIS A 383 -13.69 -29.75 9.63
N GLY A 384 -13.34 -29.91 8.35
CA GLY A 384 -11.96 -29.81 7.88
C GLY A 384 -11.25 -28.50 8.27
N LEU A 385 -11.96 -27.38 8.24
CA LEU A 385 -11.47 -26.08 8.73
C LEU A 385 -11.12 -26.12 10.22
N ALA A 386 -11.98 -26.70 11.05
CA ALA A 386 -11.74 -26.85 12.49
C ALA A 386 -10.64 -27.88 12.80
N ALA A 387 -10.63 -29.02 12.13
CA ALA A 387 -9.64 -30.08 12.29
C ALA A 387 -8.23 -29.63 11.86
N THR A 388 -8.13 -28.93 10.72
CA THR A 388 -6.86 -28.37 10.24
C THR A 388 -6.37 -27.24 11.16
N PHE A 389 -7.27 -26.45 11.77
CA PHE A 389 -6.87 -25.50 12.81
C PHE A 389 -6.39 -26.22 14.08
N ASN A 390 -7.09 -27.27 14.53
CA ASN A 390 -6.73 -28.03 15.72
C ASN A 390 -5.36 -28.72 15.60
N ARG A 391 -5.05 -29.26 14.40
CA ARG A 391 -3.78 -29.92 14.09
C ARG A 391 -2.55 -29.03 14.32
N TRP A 392 -2.68 -27.71 14.10
CA TRP A 392 -1.54 -26.79 14.07
C TRP A 392 -1.60 -25.67 15.11
N PHE A 393 -2.79 -25.34 15.62
CA PHE A 393 -3.04 -24.27 16.59
C PHE A 393 -3.92 -24.73 17.78
N GLY A 394 -4.25 -26.02 17.84
CA GLY A 394 -4.98 -26.63 18.95
C GLY A 394 -4.11 -26.82 20.18
N ILE A 395 -4.75 -27.06 21.33
CA ILE A 395 -4.05 -27.24 22.61
C ILE A 395 -3.06 -28.41 22.55
N SER A 396 -3.41 -29.51 21.88
CA SER A 396 -2.51 -30.67 21.73
C SER A 396 -1.21 -30.34 20.98
N ALA A 397 -1.25 -29.51 19.94
CA ALA A 397 -0.07 -29.08 19.20
C ALA A 397 0.83 -28.18 20.06
N ILE A 398 0.22 -27.28 20.84
CA ILE A 398 0.91 -26.40 21.79
C ILE A 398 1.57 -27.22 22.91
N SER A 399 0.85 -28.18 23.51
CA SER A 399 1.41 -29.08 24.53
C SER A 399 2.53 -29.98 23.99
N ALA A 400 2.52 -30.31 22.70
CA ALA A 400 3.60 -31.01 22.01
C ALA A 400 4.75 -30.10 21.56
N CYS A 401 4.69 -28.79 21.82
CA CYS A 401 5.60 -27.76 21.30
C CYS A 401 5.76 -27.77 19.76
N GLN A 402 4.75 -28.26 19.04
CA GLN A 402 4.78 -28.40 17.58
C GLN A 402 4.40 -27.08 16.90
N GLU A 403 5.39 -26.26 16.56
CA GLU A 403 5.14 -24.96 15.93
C GLU A 403 4.48 -25.10 14.54
N PRO A 404 3.41 -24.33 14.23
CA PRO A 404 2.66 -24.41 12.98
C PRO A 404 3.52 -23.98 11.78
N PRO A 405 3.58 -24.78 10.70
CA PRO A 405 4.26 -24.39 9.46
C PRO A 405 3.73 -23.05 8.92
N SER A 406 4.64 -22.21 8.44
CA SER A 406 4.34 -20.84 8.00
C SER A 406 3.26 -20.77 6.92
N VAL A 407 3.11 -21.82 6.11
CA VAL A 407 2.05 -21.98 5.10
C VAL A 407 0.65 -21.96 5.72
N TYR A 408 0.39 -22.70 6.81
CA TYR A 408 -0.91 -22.68 7.50
C TYR A 408 -1.12 -21.37 8.26
N THR A 409 -0.06 -20.77 8.80
CA THR A 409 -0.13 -19.44 9.43
C THR A 409 -0.55 -18.38 8.41
N ARG A 410 -0.07 -18.45 7.16
CA ARG A 410 -0.52 -17.57 6.06
C ARG A 410 -1.95 -17.89 5.62
N LEU A 411 -2.29 -19.17 5.40
CA LEU A 411 -3.65 -19.62 5.07
C LEU A 411 -4.70 -19.11 6.07
N PHE A 412 -4.49 -19.37 7.36
CA PHE A 412 -5.45 -18.95 8.38
C PHE A 412 -5.50 -17.43 8.55
N LYS A 413 -4.38 -16.69 8.39
CA LYS A 413 -4.40 -15.22 8.34
C LYS A 413 -5.30 -14.68 7.22
N GLN A 414 -5.26 -15.29 6.03
CA GLN A 414 -6.11 -14.86 4.90
C GLN A 414 -7.58 -15.24 5.08
N ILE A 415 -7.88 -16.43 5.63
CA ILE A 415 -9.26 -16.86 5.96
C ILE A 415 -9.93 -15.91 6.97
N VAL A 416 -9.16 -15.25 7.83
CA VAL A 416 -9.67 -14.35 8.87
C VAL A 416 -9.49 -12.87 8.55
N ALA A 417 -9.21 -12.50 7.30
CA ALA A 417 -9.25 -11.11 6.86
C ALA A 417 -10.65 -10.49 7.04
N GLU A 418 -10.74 -9.16 7.17
CA GLU A 418 -12.03 -8.46 7.04
C GLU A 418 -12.43 -8.23 5.56
N GLU A 419 -11.57 -8.64 4.63
CA GLU A 419 -11.71 -8.49 3.19
C GLU A 419 -12.74 -9.46 2.56
N SER A 420 -13.08 -9.23 1.30
CA SER A 420 -13.93 -10.15 0.54
C SER A 420 -13.16 -11.44 0.26
N VAL A 421 -13.82 -12.61 0.36
CA VAL A 421 -13.30 -13.91 -0.10
C VAL A 421 -12.84 -13.84 -1.57
N LEU A 422 -13.40 -12.91 -2.36
CA LEU A 422 -13.05 -12.71 -3.77
C LEU A 422 -11.73 -11.97 -4.00
N GLN A 423 -11.13 -11.38 -2.95
CA GLN A 423 -9.75 -10.88 -2.98
C GLN A 423 -8.74 -12.03 -2.81
N MET A 424 -9.12 -13.13 -2.13
CA MET A 424 -8.34 -14.37 -2.08
C MET A 424 -8.62 -15.29 -3.28
N MET A 425 -9.87 -15.35 -3.75
CA MET A 425 -10.32 -16.24 -4.84
C MET A 425 -11.25 -15.49 -5.79
N ASN A 426 -10.66 -14.80 -6.77
CA ASN A 426 -11.41 -14.18 -7.85
C ASN A 426 -12.10 -15.22 -8.77
N ARG A 427 -12.90 -14.78 -9.75
CA ARG A 427 -13.69 -15.71 -10.59
C ARG A 427 -12.84 -16.72 -11.39
N PRO A 428 -11.72 -16.34 -12.06
CA PRO A 428 -10.77 -17.32 -12.59
C PRO A 428 -10.24 -18.29 -11.53
N ALA A 429 -9.76 -17.78 -10.39
CA ALA A 429 -9.18 -18.60 -9.33
C ALA A 429 -10.18 -19.65 -8.78
N LEU A 430 -11.45 -19.29 -8.59
CA LEU A 430 -12.49 -20.24 -8.18
C LEU A 430 -12.68 -21.39 -9.19
N HIS A 431 -12.56 -21.12 -10.49
CA HIS A 431 -12.67 -22.14 -11.53
C HIS A 431 -11.47 -23.11 -11.53
N ASP A 432 -10.26 -22.61 -11.27
CA ASP A 432 -9.07 -23.46 -11.25
C ASP A 432 -8.94 -24.25 -9.94
N VAL A 433 -9.37 -23.69 -8.79
CA VAL A 433 -9.64 -24.45 -7.56
C VAL A 433 -10.70 -25.54 -7.78
N ALA A 434 -11.76 -25.26 -8.54
CA ALA A 434 -12.78 -26.27 -8.86
C ALA A 434 -12.21 -27.43 -9.70
N LYS A 435 -11.34 -27.15 -10.68
CA LYS A 435 -10.61 -28.20 -11.42
C LYS A 435 -9.75 -29.05 -10.50
N PHE A 436 -8.93 -28.42 -9.65
CA PHE A 436 -8.06 -29.10 -8.69
C PHE A 436 -8.85 -30.06 -7.81
N LEU A 437 -9.90 -29.56 -7.14
CA LEU A 437 -10.77 -30.37 -6.27
C LEU A 437 -11.42 -31.53 -7.03
N SER A 438 -11.88 -31.30 -8.26
CA SER A 438 -12.46 -32.35 -9.12
C SER A 438 -11.45 -33.44 -9.44
N ALA A 439 -10.24 -33.07 -9.89
CA ALA A 439 -9.17 -34.02 -10.19
C ALA A 439 -8.81 -34.91 -8.99
N THR A 440 -8.75 -34.32 -7.77
CA THR A 440 -8.45 -35.08 -6.53
C THR A 440 -9.47 -36.17 -6.20
N THR A 441 -10.65 -36.16 -6.84
CA THR A 441 -11.78 -37.04 -6.52
C THR A 441 -11.90 -38.22 -7.49
N THR A 442 -11.25 -38.18 -8.65
CA THR A 442 -11.49 -39.12 -9.76
C THR A 442 -10.25 -39.87 -10.25
N SER A 443 -9.10 -39.71 -9.61
CA SER A 443 -7.85 -40.35 -10.01
C SER A 443 -6.99 -40.72 -8.80
N ASP A 444 -6.30 -41.86 -8.90
CA ASP A 444 -5.24 -42.26 -7.97
C ASP A 444 -3.94 -41.45 -8.18
N ALA A 445 -3.86 -40.65 -9.24
CA ALA A 445 -2.73 -39.75 -9.47
C ALA A 445 -2.71 -38.61 -8.43
N ALA A 446 -1.51 -38.22 -8.01
CA ALA A 446 -1.31 -37.09 -7.10
C ALA A 446 -1.90 -35.80 -7.71
N PRO A 447 -2.60 -34.96 -6.92
CA PRO A 447 -3.12 -33.68 -7.39
C PRO A 447 -1.99 -32.76 -7.85
N ASP A 448 -2.07 -32.25 -9.09
CA ASP A 448 -1.16 -31.22 -9.58
C ASP A 448 -1.46 -29.88 -8.86
N PRO A 449 -0.55 -29.36 -8.03
CA PRO A 449 -0.77 -28.12 -7.31
C PRO A 449 -0.75 -26.89 -8.22
N THR A 450 -0.24 -26.95 -9.46
CA THR A 450 -0.14 -25.77 -10.36
C THR A 450 -1.51 -25.14 -10.65
N HIS A 451 -2.60 -25.91 -10.58
CA HIS A 451 -3.98 -25.41 -10.67
C HIS A 451 -4.37 -24.43 -9.53
N LEU A 452 -3.56 -24.34 -8.47
CA LEU A 452 -3.77 -23.45 -7.32
C LEU A 452 -2.87 -22.20 -7.35
N ILE A 453 -2.03 -21.98 -8.37
CA ILE A 453 -1.14 -20.80 -8.46
C ILE A 453 -1.92 -19.47 -8.39
N SER A 454 -3.17 -19.46 -8.86
CA SER A 454 -4.09 -18.31 -8.75
C SER A 454 -4.62 -18.04 -7.33
N VAL A 455 -4.32 -18.91 -6.36
CA VAL A 455 -4.61 -18.78 -4.92
C VAL A 455 -3.35 -19.19 -4.13
N PRO A 456 -2.32 -18.32 -4.00
CA PRO A 456 -1.01 -18.72 -3.48
C PRO A 456 -1.04 -19.41 -2.10
N VAL A 457 -1.94 -19.00 -1.20
CA VAL A 457 -2.10 -19.65 0.12
C VAL A 457 -2.67 -21.08 0.07
N PHE A 458 -3.29 -21.50 -1.03
CA PHE A 458 -3.69 -22.89 -1.26
C PHE A 458 -2.57 -23.66 -1.97
N TYR A 459 -1.88 -23.05 -2.94
CA TYR A 459 -0.69 -23.62 -3.58
C TYR A 459 0.38 -24.00 -2.55
N ASP A 460 0.77 -23.05 -1.70
CA ASP A 460 1.79 -23.22 -0.66
C ASP A 460 1.47 -24.39 0.29
N VAL A 461 0.20 -24.56 0.65
CA VAL A 461 -0.26 -25.63 1.56
C VAL A 461 -0.38 -26.97 0.84
N ALA A 462 -0.84 -26.98 -0.42
CA ALA A 462 -0.90 -28.20 -1.22
C ALA A 462 0.50 -28.74 -1.53
N GLN A 463 1.45 -27.87 -1.88
CA GLN A 463 2.85 -28.24 -2.09
C GLN A 463 3.47 -28.78 -0.80
N TYR A 464 3.31 -28.08 0.33
CA TYR A 464 3.79 -28.55 1.63
C TYR A 464 3.22 -29.92 2.02
N GLU A 465 1.92 -30.18 1.79
CA GLU A 465 1.33 -31.50 2.11
C GLU A 465 1.76 -32.60 1.13
N LEU A 466 2.03 -32.26 -0.13
CA LEU A 466 2.60 -33.19 -1.10
C LEU A 466 4.04 -33.58 -0.70
N ASP A 467 4.87 -32.59 -0.37
CA ASP A 467 6.27 -32.77 0.01
C ASP A 467 6.46 -33.51 1.35
N GLN A 468 5.54 -33.32 2.30
CA GLN A 468 5.66 -33.87 3.66
C GLN A 468 4.85 -35.14 3.91
N PHE A 469 3.75 -35.35 3.19
CA PHE A 469 2.82 -36.48 3.43
C PHE A 469 2.51 -37.28 2.16
N GLY A 470 3.13 -36.98 1.02
CA GLY A 470 2.86 -37.63 -0.27
C GLY A 470 1.51 -37.27 -0.89
N GLY A 471 0.75 -36.34 -0.30
CA GLY A 471 -0.55 -35.94 -0.82
C GLY A 471 -1.41 -35.10 0.13
N LEU A 472 -2.32 -34.33 -0.49
CA LEU A 472 -3.24 -33.41 0.19
C LEU A 472 -4.15 -34.14 1.18
N GLN A 473 -4.06 -33.72 2.44
CA GLN A 473 -4.71 -34.31 3.59
C GLN A 473 -6.24 -34.13 3.53
N PRO A 474 -7.06 -35.10 4.00
CA PRO A 474 -8.51 -35.01 3.89
C PRO A 474 -9.12 -33.74 4.51
N THR A 475 -8.64 -33.32 5.69
CA THR A 475 -9.12 -32.12 6.39
C THR A 475 -8.80 -30.83 5.63
N THR A 476 -7.66 -30.78 4.96
CA THR A 476 -7.22 -29.64 4.14
C THR A 476 -7.97 -29.59 2.82
N ARG A 477 -8.30 -30.75 2.23
CA ARG A 477 -9.19 -30.88 1.07
C ARG A 477 -10.61 -30.41 1.40
N GLU A 478 -11.15 -30.80 2.55
CA GLU A 478 -12.43 -30.29 3.07
C GLU A 478 -12.41 -28.75 3.26
N LEU A 479 -11.32 -28.21 3.80
CA LEU A 479 -11.11 -26.77 3.99
C LEU A 479 -11.10 -26.02 2.65
N PHE A 480 -10.35 -26.50 1.65
CA PHE A 480 -10.33 -25.90 0.31
C PHE A 480 -11.71 -25.97 -0.36
N HIS A 481 -12.42 -27.09 -0.25
CA HIS A 481 -13.77 -27.24 -0.79
C HIS A 481 -14.78 -26.30 -0.11
N TRP A 482 -14.71 -26.14 1.22
CA TRP A 482 -15.51 -25.16 1.95
C TRP A 482 -15.23 -23.73 1.47
N ALA A 483 -13.95 -23.35 1.37
CA ALA A 483 -13.55 -22.01 0.96
C ALA A 483 -13.97 -21.71 -0.50
N TYR A 484 -13.80 -22.66 -1.42
CA TYR A 484 -14.33 -22.58 -2.79
C TYR A 484 -15.86 -22.37 -2.79
N THR A 485 -16.59 -23.21 -2.07
CA THR A 485 -18.06 -23.13 -1.96
C THR A 485 -18.49 -21.75 -1.46
N ARG A 486 -17.78 -21.24 -0.45
CA ARG A 486 -18.00 -19.92 0.15
C ARG A 486 -17.73 -18.78 -0.83
N GLY A 487 -16.63 -18.85 -1.60
CA GLY A 487 -16.33 -17.89 -2.66
C GLY A 487 -17.41 -17.88 -3.75
N TYR A 488 -17.83 -19.06 -4.20
CA TYR A 488 -18.90 -19.21 -5.20
C TYR A 488 -20.23 -18.61 -4.72
N GLN A 489 -20.63 -18.86 -3.46
CA GLN A 489 -21.82 -18.24 -2.85
C GLN A 489 -21.78 -16.72 -2.87
N VAL A 490 -20.62 -16.12 -2.56
CA VAL A 490 -20.45 -14.65 -2.59
C VAL A 490 -20.54 -14.13 -4.03
N VAL A 491 -19.96 -14.82 -5.03
CA VAL A 491 -20.14 -14.48 -6.45
C VAL A 491 -21.61 -14.50 -6.87
N GLN A 492 -22.36 -15.56 -6.54
CA GLN A 492 -23.78 -15.65 -6.90
C GLN A 492 -24.58 -14.52 -6.24
N THR A 493 -24.38 -14.29 -4.94
CA THR A 493 -25.05 -13.22 -4.19
C THR A 493 -24.78 -11.83 -4.79
N LEU A 494 -23.56 -11.58 -5.29
CA LEU A 494 -23.19 -10.36 -6.01
C LEU A 494 -23.87 -10.24 -7.37
N LEU A 495 -23.96 -11.31 -8.15
CA LEU A 495 -24.62 -11.35 -9.46
C LEU A 495 -26.15 -11.22 -9.36
N GLU A 496 -26.76 -11.81 -8.34
CA GLU A 496 -28.20 -11.71 -8.06
C GLU A 496 -28.59 -10.28 -7.67
N LYS A 497 -27.87 -9.67 -6.71
CA LYS A 497 -28.27 -8.39 -6.11
C LYS A 497 -27.87 -7.16 -6.93
N ASN A 498 -26.84 -7.24 -7.77
CA ASN A 498 -26.45 -6.16 -8.69
C ASN A 498 -26.91 -6.40 -10.14
N GLY A 499 -27.51 -7.56 -10.41
CA GLY A 499 -27.82 -8.04 -11.76
C GLY A 499 -26.59 -8.58 -12.49
N VAL A 500 -26.82 -9.53 -13.40
CA VAL A 500 -25.78 -9.97 -14.34
C VAL A 500 -25.38 -8.77 -15.20
N PRO A 501 -24.07 -8.44 -15.32
CA PRO A 501 -23.64 -7.35 -16.20
C PRO A 501 -24.19 -7.53 -17.61
N ARG A 502 -25.02 -6.58 -18.06
CA ARG A 502 -25.54 -6.56 -19.44
C ARG A 502 -24.34 -6.62 -20.37
N LYS A 503 -24.21 -7.70 -21.16
CA LYS A 503 -23.06 -7.91 -22.07
C LYS A 503 -22.92 -6.68 -22.97
N ILE A 504 -21.87 -5.91 -22.78
CA ILE A 504 -21.49 -4.82 -23.69
C ILE A 504 -21.29 -5.46 -25.07
N GLY A 505 -22.02 -4.97 -26.07
CA GLY A 505 -22.28 -5.69 -27.31
C GLY A 505 -21.05 -5.88 -28.20
N ARG A 506 -20.27 -6.94 -27.99
CA ARG A 506 -19.31 -7.48 -28.96
C ARG A 506 -19.52 -8.98 -29.16
N ARG A 507 -19.27 -9.43 -30.39
CA ARG A 507 -19.66 -10.76 -30.90
C ARG A 507 -18.88 -11.88 -30.20
N LEU A 508 -19.57 -12.75 -29.47
CA LEU A 508 -19.04 -14.03 -28.96
C LEU A 508 -20.17 -15.08 -28.84
N GLY A 509 -20.93 -15.23 -29.92
CA GLY A 509 -21.95 -16.29 -30.05
C GLY A 509 -21.33 -17.57 -30.58
N VAL A 510 -20.92 -18.48 -29.69
CA VAL A 510 -20.70 -19.93 -29.96
C VAL A 510 -20.71 -20.70 -28.62
N ILE A 511 -19.98 -20.20 -27.61
CA ILE A 511 -19.66 -20.94 -26.37
C ILE A 511 -20.89 -21.26 -25.50
N THR A 512 -21.96 -20.46 -25.58
CA THR A 512 -23.15 -20.61 -24.70
C THR A 512 -23.90 -21.95 -24.86
N ARG A 513 -23.67 -22.72 -25.94
CA ARG A 513 -24.37 -24.01 -26.13
C ARG A 513 -23.80 -25.17 -25.30
N CYS A 514 -22.53 -25.12 -24.90
CA CYS A 514 -21.90 -26.25 -24.17
C CYS A 514 -22.35 -26.36 -22.71
N LEU A 515 -22.51 -25.24 -21.98
CA LEU A 515 -22.88 -25.29 -20.55
C LEU A 515 -24.29 -25.83 -20.28
N ASN A 516 -25.24 -25.63 -21.19
CA ASN A 516 -26.63 -26.08 -20.99
C ASN A 516 -26.82 -27.58 -21.24
N PHE A 517 -25.85 -28.28 -21.84
CA PHE A 517 -25.95 -29.72 -22.09
C PHE A 517 -25.58 -30.54 -20.84
N VAL A 518 -24.59 -30.08 -20.06
CA VAL A 518 -24.10 -30.76 -18.85
C VAL A 518 -25.10 -30.67 -17.69
N THR A 519 -25.80 -29.55 -17.55
CA THR A 519 -26.81 -29.35 -16.49
C THR A 519 -28.13 -30.09 -16.74
N GLY A 520 -28.42 -30.47 -17.98
CA GLY A 520 -29.67 -31.14 -18.37
C GLY A 520 -29.78 -32.59 -17.88
N LEU A 521 -28.70 -33.38 -17.93
CA LEU A 521 -28.74 -34.81 -17.58
C LEU A 521 -28.83 -35.06 -16.07
N GLY A 522 -28.21 -34.21 -15.23
CA GLY A 522 -28.07 -34.47 -13.79
C GLY A 522 -29.36 -34.40 -12.97
N ILE A 523 -30.42 -33.76 -13.49
CA ILE A 523 -31.64 -33.45 -12.71
C ILE A 523 -32.71 -34.57 -12.82
N LEU A 524 -32.61 -35.45 -13.83
CA LEU A 524 -33.67 -36.40 -14.18
C LEU A 524 -33.64 -37.73 -13.38
N ILE A 525 -32.60 -38.01 -12.59
CA ILE A 525 -32.42 -39.28 -11.87
C ILE A 525 -32.83 -39.18 -10.38
N SER A 526 -32.90 -37.98 -9.80
CA SER A 526 -33.02 -37.80 -8.34
C SER A 526 -34.46 -37.68 -7.78
N LYS A 527 -35.51 -37.97 -8.58
CA LYS A 527 -36.93 -37.82 -8.16
C LYS A 527 -37.76 -39.09 -8.37
N GLY A 528 -37.29 -40.20 -7.79
CA GLY A 528 -37.79 -41.56 -8.03
C GLY A 528 -38.24 -42.38 -6.82
N THR A 529 -38.49 -41.79 -5.63
CA THR A 529 -39.14 -42.52 -4.51
C THR A 529 -39.63 -41.57 -3.39
N LYS A 530 -40.45 -42.10 -2.47
CA LYS A 530 -40.99 -41.45 -1.24
C LYS A 530 -42.04 -40.34 -1.41
N ARG A 531 -43.25 -40.71 -1.85
CA ARG A 531 -44.48 -40.28 -1.13
C ARG A 531 -45.68 -41.19 -1.41
N ALA A 532 -46.04 -42.02 -0.42
CA ALA A 532 -47.26 -42.80 -0.41
C ALA A 532 -47.74 -42.98 1.04
N MET A 533 -48.62 -42.08 1.52
CA MET A 533 -49.52 -42.29 2.66
C MET A 533 -50.46 -41.07 2.81
N LEU A 534 -51.76 -41.34 3.03
CA LEU A 534 -52.88 -40.44 3.35
C LEU A 534 -53.08 -39.21 2.43
N LEU A 535 -54.10 -39.18 1.57
CA LEU A 535 -55.55 -39.00 1.84
C LEU A 535 -55.96 -37.54 2.14
N GLY A 536 -56.79 -36.99 1.26
CA GLY A 536 -57.34 -35.63 1.29
C GLY A 536 -57.74 -35.23 -0.12
N ALA A 537 -59.04 -35.04 -0.39
CA ALA A 537 -59.58 -35.08 -1.76
C ALA A 537 -60.34 -33.82 -2.20
N LYS A 538 -60.40 -33.63 -3.52
CA LYS A 538 -61.24 -32.69 -4.30
C LYS A 538 -60.89 -31.19 -4.22
N ALA A 539 -61.16 -30.35 -5.23
CA ALA A 539 -61.36 -30.58 -6.69
C ALA A 539 -61.49 -29.23 -7.45
N LYS A 540 -61.46 -29.30 -8.80
CA LYS A 540 -61.93 -28.28 -9.79
C LYS A 540 -61.05 -27.01 -9.95
N LYS A 541 -60.89 -26.42 -11.15
CA LYS A 541 -61.25 -26.87 -12.53
C LYS A 541 -60.42 -26.12 -13.60
N GLU A 542 -60.23 -26.77 -14.77
CA GLU A 542 -60.24 -26.31 -16.19
C GLU A 542 -59.80 -24.88 -16.60
N ALA A 543 -59.32 -24.60 -17.83
CA ALA A 543 -59.30 -25.34 -19.11
C ALA A 543 -57.95 -25.12 -19.87
N PHE A 544 -57.43 -26.03 -20.72
CA PHE A 544 -57.72 -26.23 -22.17
C PHE A 544 -57.45 -24.95 -23.00
N VAL A 545 -56.62 -24.92 -24.08
CA VAL A 545 -56.65 -25.72 -25.33
C VAL A 545 -55.25 -25.90 -25.99
N ARG A 546 -55.14 -26.95 -26.83
CA ARG A 546 -54.20 -27.29 -27.96
C ARG A 546 -53.48 -26.12 -28.68
N SER A 547 -52.36 -26.29 -29.41
CA SER A 547 -51.37 -27.40 -29.62
C SER A 547 -50.05 -26.80 -30.19
N SER A 548 -49.15 -27.32 -31.05
CA SER A 548 -49.06 -28.39 -32.08
C SER A 548 -47.58 -28.84 -32.30
N ILE A 549 -47.32 -29.90 -33.07
CA ILE A 549 -45.98 -30.43 -33.46
C ILE A 549 -45.99 -30.85 -34.95
N PRO A 550 -44.89 -30.63 -35.71
CA PRO A 550 -44.24 -31.72 -36.50
C PRO A 550 -42.70 -31.73 -36.27
N SER A 551 -42.03 -32.85 -35.98
CA SER A 551 -41.40 -33.80 -36.94
C SER A 551 -40.75 -33.12 -38.17
N ILE A 552 -39.42 -33.04 -38.30
CA ILE A 552 -38.45 -34.11 -38.64
C ILE A 552 -38.80 -34.83 -39.96
N VAL A 553 -37.92 -34.69 -40.96
CA VAL A 553 -37.37 -35.76 -41.85
C VAL A 553 -36.16 -35.19 -42.63
N SER A 554 -35.36 -36.07 -43.25
CA SER A 554 -34.01 -35.81 -43.78
C SER A 554 -33.93 -35.74 -45.32
N SER A 555 -32.86 -35.11 -45.82
CA SER A 555 -32.13 -35.41 -47.07
C SER A 555 -32.87 -35.44 -48.41
N VAL A 556 -32.49 -34.50 -49.29
CA VAL A 556 -31.48 -34.81 -50.34
C VAL A 556 -30.25 -33.93 -50.06
#